data_AF-A0A497CL39-F1
#
_entry.id   AF-A0A497CL39-F1
#
_cell.length_a   1.000
_cell.length_b   1.000
_cell.length_c   1.000
_cell.angle_alpha   90.00
_cell.angle_beta   90.00
_cell.angle_gamma   90.00
#
_symmetry.space_group_name_H-M   'P 1'
#
loop_
_entity.id
_entity.type
_entity.pdbx_description
1 polymer ?
#
loop_
_entity_poly.entity_id
_entity_poly.type
_entity_poly.pdbx_seq_one_letter_code
_entity_poly.pdbx_strand_id
1 'polypeptide(L)' 'MKFLKLILILSLCFFSCKQEKKEAKISDNVEVKIITQKLDNIILSSGTIHRIESFPSKYVQPRNVDVWLPDNYSKDKKY' A
#
# COMPACT_ATOMS: atom_id res chain seq x y z
N MET A 1 -12.01 44.51 -10.84
CA MET A 1 -10.76 43.72 -10.69
C MET A 1 -10.52 43.13 -9.30
N LYS A 2 -11.00 43.75 -8.19
CA LYS A 2 -10.90 43.18 -6.84
C LYS A 2 -11.75 41.90 -6.64
N PHE A 3 -12.95 41.87 -7.20
CA PHE A 3 -13.83 40.69 -7.17
C PHE A 3 -13.26 39.47 -7.90
N LEU A 4 -12.54 39.67 -9.01
CA LEU A 4 -11.91 38.57 -9.75
C LEU A 4 -10.75 37.94 -8.96
N LYS A 5 -9.99 38.76 -8.20
CA LYS A 5 -8.95 38.26 -7.28
C LYS A 5 -9.56 37.52 -6.09
N LEU A 6 -10.74 37.92 -5.63
CA LEU A 6 -11.46 37.26 -4.54
C LEU A 6 -11.95 35.85 -4.94
N ILE A 7 -12.43 35.69 -6.18
CA ILE A 7 -12.83 34.39 -6.75
C ILE A 7 -11.62 33.47 -6.90
N LEU A 8 -10.46 34.01 -7.31
CA LEU A 8 -9.22 33.24 -7.45
C LEU A 8 -8.75 32.66 -6.11
N ILE A 9 -8.84 33.44 -5.02
CA ILE A 9 -8.41 33.02 -3.67
C ILE A 9 -9.34 31.95 -3.09
N LEU A 10 -10.65 32.03 -3.36
CA LEU A 10 -11.64 31.07 -2.84
C LEU A 10 -11.54 29.69 -3.50
N SER A 11 -11.02 29.62 -4.72
CA SER A 11 -10.83 28.36 -5.47
C SER A 11 -9.67 27.51 -4.92
N LEU A 12 -8.69 28.11 -4.23
CA LEU A 12 -7.55 27.37 -3.64
C LEU A 12 -7.92 26.59 -2.38
N CYS A 13 -9.08 26.87 -1.75
CA CYS A 13 -9.49 26.22 -0.51
C CYS A 13 -10.17 24.85 -0.69
N PHE A 14 -10.46 24.41 -1.93
CA PHE A 14 -11.22 23.18 -2.19
C PHE A 14 -10.38 21.94 -2.54
N PHE A 15 -9.05 22.03 -2.57
CA PHE A 15 -8.19 20.83 -2.66
C PHE A 15 -8.03 20.14 -1.30
N SER A 16 -9.15 19.91 -0.60
CA SER A 16 -9.17 18.92 0.47
C SER A 16 -9.23 17.56 -0.21
N CYS A 17 -8.07 16.88 -0.30
CA CYS A 17 -7.96 15.55 -0.87
C CYS A 17 -8.96 14.61 -0.20
N LYS A 18 -10.09 14.38 -0.87
CA LYS A 18 -11.04 13.34 -0.50
C LYS A 18 -10.36 12.02 -0.81
N GLN A 19 -9.90 11.31 0.20
CA GLN A 19 -9.33 9.98 -0.01
C GLN A 19 -10.46 9.07 -0.49
N GLU A 20 -10.48 8.78 -1.79
CA GLU A 20 -11.40 7.81 -2.36
C GLU A 20 -11.13 6.47 -1.69
N LYS A 21 -12.14 5.96 -0.97
CA LYS A 21 -12.13 4.58 -0.49
C LYS A 21 -12.20 3.69 -1.73
N LYS A 22 -11.04 3.26 -2.23
CA LYS A 22 -10.97 2.08 -3.09
C LYS A 22 -11.30 0.89 -2.21
N GLU A 23 -12.60 0.62 -2.05
CA GLU A 23 -13.06 -0.66 -1.53
C GLU A 23 -12.45 -1.74 -2.43
N ALA A 24 -11.54 -2.53 -1.88
CA ALA A 24 -11.19 -3.80 -2.49
C ALA A 24 -12.49 -4.60 -2.50
N LYS A 25 -13.16 -4.67 -3.66
CA LYS A 25 -14.27 -5.59 -3.89
C LYS A 25 -13.69 -7.00 -3.80
N ILE A 26 -13.64 -7.54 -2.58
CA ILE A 26 -13.44 -8.96 -2.34
C ILE A 26 -14.75 -9.62 -2.75
N SER A 27 -14.89 -9.80 -4.06
CA SER A 27 -15.74 -10.84 -4.61
C SER A 27 -15.10 -12.15 -4.18
N ASP A 28 -15.88 -13.05 -3.59
CA ASP A 28 -15.45 -14.33 -3.01
C ASP A 28 -14.74 -15.29 -4.00
N ASN A 29 -14.39 -14.84 -5.21
CA ASN A 29 -13.69 -15.58 -6.25
C ASN A 29 -12.67 -14.73 -7.05
N VAL A 30 -11.98 -13.77 -6.43
CA VAL A 30 -10.83 -13.10 -7.08
C VAL A 30 -9.53 -13.71 -6.59
N GLU A 31 -8.84 -14.42 -7.48
CA GLU A 31 -7.45 -14.83 -7.30
C GLU A 31 -6.60 -13.56 -7.18
N VAL A 32 -6.34 -13.12 -5.94
CA VAL A 32 -5.46 -11.99 -5.68
C VAL A 32 -4.04 -12.48 -5.98
N LYS A 33 -3.54 -12.19 -7.18
CA LYS A 33 -2.13 -12.38 -7.54
C LYS A 33 -1.29 -11.40 -6.72
N ILE A 34 -0.99 -11.77 -5.47
CA ILE A 34 -0.10 -11.03 -4.59
C ILE A 34 1.32 -11.11 -5.18
N ILE A 35 1.77 -10.02 -5.79
CA ILE A 35 3.16 -9.91 -6.28
C ILE A 35 4.03 -9.56 -5.08
N THR A 36 4.99 -10.43 -4.78
CA THR A 36 6.01 -10.19 -3.74
C THR A 36 7.30 -9.74 -4.41
N GLN A 37 7.89 -8.67 -3.89
CA GLN A 37 9.17 -8.16 -4.37
C GLN A 37 10.21 -8.31 -3.26
N LYS A 38 11.32 -9.00 -3.56
CA LYS A 38 12.45 -9.07 -2.63
C LYS A 38 13.14 -7.70 -2.61
N LEU A 39 13.41 -7.19 -1.41
CA LEU A 39 14.02 -5.88 -1.23
C LEU A 39 15.52 -6.04 -0.92
N ASP A 40 16.35 -5.90 -1.96
CA ASP A 40 17.79 -6.20 -1.88
C ASP A 40 18.64 -5.05 -1.30
N ASN A 41 18.08 -3.85 -1.16
CA ASN A 41 18.79 -2.65 -0.68
C ASN A 41 18.65 -2.40 0.82
N ILE A 42 18.14 -3.36 1.59
CA ILE A 42 18.07 -3.28 3.06
C ILE A 42 19.29 -3.96 3.67
N ILE A 43 19.95 -3.25 4.59
CA ILE A 43 21.02 -3.82 5.41
C ILE A 43 20.38 -4.60 6.57
N LEU A 44 20.58 -5.91 6.59
CA LEU A 44 20.08 -6.83 7.62
C LEU A 44 21.26 -7.57 8.25
N SER A 45 21.12 -7.96 9.53
CA SER A 45 22.05 -8.89 10.16
C SER A 45 21.96 -10.30 9.58
N SER A 46 20.77 -10.70 9.11
CA SER A 46 20.47 -11.98 8.46
C SER A 46 19.08 -11.97 7.81
N GLY A 47 18.84 -12.91 6.89
CA GLY A 47 17.55 -13.11 6.24
C GLY A 47 17.26 -12.15 5.09
N THR A 48 16.01 -12.17 4.64
CA THR A 48 15.52 -11.35 3.52
C THR A 48 14.19 -10.69 3.87
N ILE A 49 13.93 -9.53 3.27
CA ILE A 49 12.62 -8.86 3.32
C ILE A 49 11.93 -9.02 1.96
N HIS A 50 10.70 -9.52 1.99
CA HIS A 50 9.80 -9.55 0.85
C HIS A 50 8.65 -8.59 1.10
N ARG A 51 8.51 -7.58 0.22
CA ARG A 51 7.46 -6.58 0.30
C ARG A 51 6.30 -6.93 -0.62
N ILE A 52 5.09 -6.74 -0.09
CA ILE A 52 3.86 -6.68 -0.85
C ILE A 52 3.37 -5.24 -0.82
N GLU A 53 3.28 -4.61 -1.99
CA GLU A 53 2.77 -3.26 -2.08
C GLU A 53 1.25 -3.22 -2.05
N SER A 54 0.68 -2.21 -1.38
CA SER A 54 -0.77 -1.97 -1.32
C SER A 54 -1.60 -3.22 -0.98
N PHE A 55 -1.16 -4.00 0.00
CA PHE A 55 -1.87 -5.20 0.45
C PHE A 55 -3.32 -4.86 0.86
N PRO A 56 -4.34 -5.50 0.25
CA PRO A 56 -5.73 -5.18 0.52
C PRO A 56 -6.16 -5.65 1.91
N SER A 57 -7.00 -4.87 2.60
CA SER A 57 -7.60 -5.26 3.88
C SER A 57 -9.06 -4.83 3.95
N LYS A 58 -9.87 -5.61 4.68
CA LYS A 58 -11.32 -5.40 4.80
C LYS A 58 -11.67 -4.19 5.68
N TYR A 59 -10.89 -3.96 6.74
CA TYR A 59 -11.25 -3.00 7.79
C TYR A 59 -10.32 -1.78 7.84
N VAL A 60 -9.19 -1.83 7.13
CA VAL A 60 -8.23 -0.73 7.06
C VAL A 60 -7.82 -0.48 5.62
N GLN A 61 -7.29 0.71 5.35
CA GLN A 61 -6.82 1.06 4.02
C GLN A 61 -5.66 0.15 3.57
N PRO A 62 -5.54 -0.13 2.25
CA PRO A 62 -4.42 -0.89 1.72
C PRO A 62 -3.08 -0.29 2.10
N ARG A 63 -2.10 -1.14 2.43
CA ARG A 63 -0.79 -0.70 2.90
C ARG A 63 0.31 -1.69 2.53
N ASN A 64 1.56 -1.24 2.56
CA ASN A 64 2.68 -2.14 2.32
C ASN A 64 2.85 -3.10 3.49
N VAL A 65 3.14 -4.36 3.17
CA VAL A 65 3.42 -5.43 4.15
C VAL A 65 4.79 -6.00 3.84
N ASP A 66 5.64 -6.06 4.85
CA ASP A 66 6.97 -6.67 4.76
C ASP A 66 6.98 -7.99 5.51
N VAL A 67 7.44 -9.03 4.82
CA VAL A 67 7.64 -10.37 5.38
C VAL A 67 9.14 -10.60 5.49
N TRP A 68 9.64 -10.72 6.72
CA TRP A 68 11.01 -11.16 6.96
C TRP A 68 11.08 -12.68 6.97
N LEU A 69 12.06 -13.23 6.26
CA LEU A 69 12.34 -14.66 6.22
C LEU A 69 13.78 -14.91 6.66
N PRO A 70 14.04 -15.88 7.55
CA PRO A 70 15.41 -16.25 7.89
C PRO A 70 16.13 -16.90 6.70
N ASP A 71 17.47 -16.90 6.71
CA ASP A 71 18.29 -17.43 5.60
C ASP A 71 18.00 -18.90 5.26
N ASN A 72 17.57 -19.68 6.24
CA ASN A 72 17.24 -21.10 6.10
C ASN A 72 15.75 -21.38 5.94
N TYR A 73 14.94 -20.35 5.63
CA TYR A 73 13.54 -20.53 5.34
C TYR A 73 13.32 -21.53 4.21
N SER A 74 12.39 -22.47 4.42
CA SER A 74 12.03 -23.50 3.44
C SER A 74 10.53 -23.44 3.20
N LYS A 75 10.15 -23.39 1.92
CA LYS A 75 8.73 -23.39 1.49
C LYS A 75 8.03 -24.71 1.76
N ASP A 76 8.81 -25.79 1.96
CA ASP A 76 8.30 -27.15 2.17
C ASP A 76 8.08 -27.47 3.66
N LYS A 77 8.36 -26.51 4.55
CA LYS A 77 8.21 -26.67 6.00
C LYS A 77 7.15 -25.71 6.55
N LYS A 78 6.43 -26.17 7.58
CA LYS A 78 5.56 -25.34 8.41
C LYS A 78 6.28 -25.01 9.71
N TYR A 79 6.17 -23.77 10.15
CA TYR A 79 6.75 -23.24 11.39
C TYR A 79 5.64 -22.64 12.25
#